data_AF-A0A8J7T4B8-F1
#
_entry.id   AF-A0A8J7T4B8-F1
#
_cell.length_a   1.000
_cell.length_b   1.000
_cell.length_c   1.000
_cell.angle_alpha   90.00
_cell.angle_beta   90.00
_cell.angle_gamma   90.00
#
_symmetry.space_group_name_H-M   'P 1'
#
loop_
_entity.id
_entity.type
_entity.pdbx_description
1 polymer ?
#
loop_
_entity_poly.entity_id
_entity_poly.type
_entity_poly.pdbx_seq_one_letter_code
_entity_poly.pdbx_strand_id
1 'polypeptide(L)' 'MEDVESVIKELFDVAEIMVIATPELDLFMEKARNLSPDPNDSEYFALALKLGCPIWSNDKALKKQDVVRVYSTKELSEL' A
#
# COMPACT_ATOMS: atom_id res chain seq x y z
N MET A 1 13.07 -14.20 -23.92
CA MET A 1 12.57 -13.85 -22.59
C MET A 1 12.20 -12.38 -22.70
N GLU A 2 10.94 -12.02 -22.50
CA GLU A 2 10.57 -10.60 -22.44
C GLU A 2 11.45 -9.92 -21.38
N ASP A 3 11.91 -8.72 -21.72
CA ASP A 3 12.66 -7.89 -20.80
C ASP A 3 11.71 -7.45 -19.68
N VAL A 4 12.03 -7.83 -18.45
CA VAL A 4 11.23 -7.52 -17.26
C VAL A 4 11.04 -6.01 -17.14
N GLU A 5 12.03 -5.21 -17.56
CA GLU A 5 11.94 -3.75 -17.56
C GLU A 5 10.85 -3.25 -18.51
N SER A 6 10.71 -3.87 -19.68
CA SER A 6 9.66 -3.52 -20.66
C SER A 6 8.27 -3.79 -20.10
N VAL A 7 8.08 -4.96 -19.48
CA VAL A 7 6.79 -5.35 -18.89
C VAL A 7 6.40 -4.42 -17.74
N ILE A 8 7.37 -4.06 -16.89
CA ILE A 8 7.13 -3.11 -15.80
C ILE A 8 6.73 -1.75 -16.37
N LYS A 9 7.46 -1.25 -17.37
CA LYS A 9 7.15 0.04 -17.99
C LYS A 9 5.73 0.04 -18.59
N GLU A 10 5.36 -1.00 -19.32
CA GLU A 10 4.01 -1.15 -19.86
C GLU A 10 2.95 -1.14 -18.76
N LEU A 11 3.19 -1.82 -17.63
CA LEU A 11 2.28 -1.79 -16.48
C LEU A 11 2.13 -0.38 -15.90
N PHE A 12 3.22 0.39 -15.78
CA PHE A 12 3.17 1.77 -15.33
C PHE A 12 2.44 2.68 -16.34
N ASP A 13 2.58 2.42 -17.63
CA ASP A 13 1.94 3.22 -18.69
C ASP A 13 0.41 2.98 -18.75
N VAL A 14 -0.05 1.77 -18.44
CA VAL A 14 -1.50 1.43 -18.43
C VAL A 14 -2.18 1.69 -17.08
N ALA A 15 -1.42 1.71 -15.98
CA ALA A 15 -1.98 1.91 -14.65
C ALA A 15 -2.17 3.40 -14.35
N GLU A 16 -3.37 3.78 -13.90
CA GLU A 16 -3.59 5.10 -13.31
C GLU A 16 -2.99 5.14 -11.91
N ILE A 17 -1.73 5.61 -11.81
CA ILE A 17 -0.98 5.67 -10.55
C ILE A 17 -0.97 7.09 -10.02
N MET A 18 -1.47 7.25 -8.81
CA MET A 18 -1.34 8.49 -8.04
C MET A 18 -0.11 8.40 -7.14
N VAL A 19 0.87 9.27 -7.35
CA VAL A 19 2.08 9.38 -6.52
C VAL A 19 1.87 10.49 -5.48
N ILE A 20 2.14 10.19 -4.21
CA ILE A 20 2.01 11.13 -3.10
C ILE A 20 3.39 11.33 -2.47
N ALA A 21 3.75 12.59 -2.20
CA ALA A 21 5.03 12.89 -1.61
C ALA A 21 5.04 12.56 -0.11
N THR A 22 6.16 12.05 0.39
CA THR A 22 6.36 11.64 1.78
C THR A 22 6.02 12.73 2.81
N PRO A 23 6.39 14.01 2.62
CA PRO A 23 6.04 15.08 3.56
C PRO A 23 4.53 15.24 3.77
N GLU A 24 3.71 14.83 2.81
CA GLU A 24 2.25 14.90 2.95
C GLU A 24 1.69 13.81 3.87
N LEU A 25 2.53 12.88 4.37
CA LEU A 25 2.15 11.79 5.26
C LEU A 25 2.47 12.11 6.73
N ASP A 26 3.21 13.18 7.03
CA ASP A 26 3.74 13.49 8.36
C ASP A 26 2.67 13.46 9.47
N LEU A 27 1.46 13.99 9.18
CA LEU A 27 0.32 14.01 10.11
C LEU A 27 -0.21 12.62 10.48
N PHE A 28 0.07 11.60 9.65
CA PHE A 28 -0.42 10.24 9.81
C PHE A 28 0.68 9.27 10.27
N MET A 29 1.96 9.65 10.18
CA MET A 29 3.10 8.77 10.45
C MET A 29 3.12 8.22 11.89
N GLU A 30 2.77 9.02 12.89
CA GLU A 30 2.76 8.54 14.28
C GLU A 30 1.75 7.40 14.47
N LYS A 31 0.51 7.61 14.02
CA LYS A 31 -0.54 6.58 14.07
C LYS A 31 -0.14 5.36 13.25
N ALA A 32 0.44 5.57 12.07
CA ALA A 32 0.84 4.51 11.17
C ALA A 32 1.93 3.60 11.77
N ARG A 33 2.93 4.16 12.48
CA ARG A 33 3.96 3.38 13.18
C ARG A 33 3.38 2.50 14.29
N ASN A 34 2.31 2.93 14.94
CA ASN A 34 1.64 2.13 15.98
C ASN A 34 0.78 1.00 15.39
N LEU A 35 0.28 1.16 14.16
CA LEU A 35 -0.51 0.14 13.47
C LEU A 35 0.36 -0.89 12.74
N SER A 36 1.50 -0.44 12.23
CA SER A 36 2.35 -1.27 11.40
C SER A 36 3.09 -2.32 12.22
N PRO A 37 3.03 -3.61 11.85
CA PRO A 37 3.83 -4.65 12.49
C PRO A 37 5.33 -4.53 12.19
N ASP A 38 5.69 -3.91 11.06
CA ASP A 38 7.06 -3.55 10.69
C ASP A 38 7.16 -2.01 10.55
N PRO A 39 8.09 -1.33 11.22
CA PRO A 39 8.28 0.11 11.08
C PRO A 39 8.48 0.60 9.64
N ASN A 40 9.07 -0.23 8.77
CA ASN A 40 9.32 0.12 7.37
C ASN A 40 8.04 0.12 6.51
N ASP A 41 6.98 -0.57 6.95
CA ASP A 41 5.68 -0.57 6.26
C ASP A 41 4.76 0.57 6.71
N SER A 42 5.21 1.38 7.67
CA SER A 42 4.39 2.47 8.24
C SER A 42 3.95 3.50 7.20
N GLU A 43 4.72 3.73 6.13
CA GLU A 43 4.35 4.66 5.07
C GLU A 43 3.07 4.22 4.33
N TYR A 44 2.86 2.92 4.13
CA TYR A 44 1.65 2.40 3.49
C TYR A 44 0.42 2.59 4.37
N PHE A 45 0.56 2.44 5.69
CA PHE A 45 -0.51 2.76 6.64
C PHE A 45 -0.81 4.25 6.68
N ALA A 46 0.22 5.10 6.66
CA ALA A 46 0.04 6.55 6.63
C ALA A 46 -0.72 6.98 5.37
N LEU A 47 -0.38 6.41 4.22
CA LEU A 47 -1.06 6.64 2.95
C LEU A 47 -2.53 6.20 3.00
N ALA A 48 -2.78 4.98 3.50
CA ALA A 48 -4.12 4.44 3.66
C ALA A 48 -4.99 5.28 4.60
N LEU A 49 -4.41 5.76 5.71
CA LEU A 49 -5.09 6.66 6.65
C LEU A 49 -5.39 8.03 6.02
N LYS A 50 -4.47 8.59 5.24
CA LYS A 50 -4.65 9.86 4.54
C LYS A 50 -5.78 9.78 3.51
N LEU A 51 -5.78 8.73 2.70
CA LEU A 51 -6.72 8.56 1.58
C LEU A 51 -8.04 7.89 1.99
N GLY A 52 -8.09 7.28 3.18
CA GLY A 52 -9.23 6.46 3.60
C GLY A 52 -9.40 5.20 2.74
N CYS A 53 -8.32 4.67 2.18
CA CYS A 53 -8.35 3.52 1.28
C CYS A 53 -7.78 2.25 1.94
N PRO A 54 -8.13 1.05 1.45
CA PRO A 54 -7.50 -0.18 1.91
C PRO A 54 -6.05 -0.31 1.41
N ILE A 55 -5.26 -1.15 2.08
CA ILE A 55 -3.96 -1.60 1.59
C ILE A 55 -4.16 -2.86 0.76
N TRP A 56 -3.44 -2.97 -0.37
CA TRP A 56 -3.30 -4.20 -1.11
C TRP A 56 -1.92 -4.82 -0.82
N SER A 57 -1.90 -5.97 -0.13
CA SER A 57 -0.68 -6.73 0.13
C SER A 57 -0.99 -8.19 0.47
N ASN A 58 -0.11 -9.09 0.05
CA ASN A 58 -0.16 -10.51 0.45
C ASN A 58 0.54 -10.80 1.78
N ASP A 59 1.15 -9.78 2.41
CA ASP A 59 1.72 -9.95 3.74
C ASP A 59 0.61 -10.09 4.79
N LYS A 60 0.60 -11.26 5.43
CA LYS A 60 -0.35 -11.62 6.47
C LYS A 60 -0.13 -10.84 7.76
N ALA A 61 1.07 -10.33 8.01
CA ALA A 61 1.35 -9.53 9.20
C ALA A 61 0.55 -8.23 9.20
N LEU A 62 0.38 -7.58 8.05
CA LEU A 62 -0.37 -6.31 7.93
C LEU A 62 -1.86 -6.45 8.30
N LYS A 63 -2.40 -7.67 8.25
CA LYS A 63 -3.76 -8.02 8.65
C LYS A 63 -3.95 -8.18 10.17
N LYS A 64 -2.88 -8.08 10.98
CA LYS A 64 -2.97 -8.25 12.45
C LYS A 64 -3.59 -7.05 13.17
N GLN A 65 -3.68 -5.90 12.50
CA GLN A 65 -4.39 -4.71 12.98
C GLN A 65 -5.79 -4.61 12.34
N ASP A 66 -6.68 -3.84 12.96
CA ASP A 66 -8.11 -3.73 12.62
C ASP A 66 -8.55 -2.34 12.13
N VAL A 67 -7.61 -1.39 12.02
CA VAL A 67 -7.90 0.01 11.65
C VAL A 67 -7.93 0.22 10.14
N VAL A 68 -7.00 -0.41 9.41
CA VAL A 68 -6.90 -0.31 7.95
C VAL A 68 -7.24 -1.67 7.33
N ARG A 69 -8.21 -1.69 6.41
CA ARG A 69 -8.54 -2.91 5.68
C ARG A 69 -7.38 -3.31 4.78
N VAL A 70 -6.96 -4.57 4.85
CA VAL A 70 -5.91 -5.12 3.98
C VAL A 70 -6.48 -6.25 3.12
N TYR A 71 -6.35 -6.12 1.81
CA TYR A 71 -6.71 -7.15 0.83
C TYR A 71 -5.46 -7.85 0.31
N SER A 72 -5.52 -9.18 0.22
CA SER A 72 -4.63 -9.99 -0.59
C SER A 72 -5.01 -9.87 -2.07
N THR A 73 -4.10 -10.24 -2.99
CA THR A 73 -4.39 -10.27 -4.42
C THR A 73 -5.63 -11.12 -4.74
N LYS A 74 -5.78 -12.26 -4.04
CA LYS A 74 -6.94 -13.14 -4.23
C LYS A 74 -8.23 -12.44 -3.84
N GLU A 75 -8.28 -11.86 -2.64
CA GLU A 75 -9.48 -11.15 -2.18
C GLU A 75 -9.78 -9.94 -3.07
N LEU A 76 -8.77 -9.21 -3.54
CA LEU A 76 -8.96 -8.06 -4.42
C LEU A 76 -9.53 -8.48 -5.78
N SER A 77 -9.12 -9.62 -6.32
CA SER A 77 -9.65 -10.16 -7.59
C SER A 77 -11.09 -10.70 -7.49
N GLU A 78 -11.58 -10.89 -6.27
CA GLU A 78 -12.91 -11.41 -5.97
C GLU A 78 -13.89 -10.29 -5.50
N LEU A 79 -13.44 -9.03 -5.47
CA LEU A 79 -14.29 -7.84 -5.19
C LEU A 79 -15.13 -7.45 -6.41
#